data_AF-A0A183JLD6-F1
#
_entry.id   AF-A0A183JLD6-F1
#
_cell.length_a   1.000
_cell.length_b   1.000
_cell.length_c   1.000
_cell.angle_alpha   90.00
_cell.angle_beta   90.00
_cell.angle_gamma   90.00
#
_symmetry.space_group_name_H-M   'P 1'
#
loop_
_entity.id
_entity.type
_entity.pdbx_description
1 polymer ?
#
loop_
_entity_poly.entity_id
_entity_poly.type
_entity_poly.pdbx_seq_one_letter_code
_entity_poly.pdbx_strand_id
1 'polypeptide(L)'
;MVRSSKSLAPTLSDPSIQAALENSNSQLASALETLITCLIKVAPLARHLQLDGALTRLTRLSDEVAGIETSLIQGTLTPIPEQRVEDCCHLLNISVHDGTESAKKLDSIINSMAKMDSTVLNQPELAGQSADHLASAMTGLVHATRGIIADQNSLIINGSNSNNNTSAAESTRRAVIQDIRQAVQLSYELVRAVKDTRIACDAKQPANAATVQSHSQQLTTQLIETLTRCLRGLPGHREISEATHLIEQKRSQLIQYSQPNQISLTARFVEPNEYQRKQTDLTQAAVEFNQVSFIIDVYLFL
;
A
#
# COMPACT_ATOMS: atom_id res chain seq x y z
N MET A 1 -24.11 -20.17 18.92
CA MET A 1 -25.55 -19.90 19.19
C MET A 1 -26.39 -21.18 19.16
N VAL A 2 -26.62 -21.85 18.01
CA VAL A 2 -27.41 -23.12 17.94
C VAL A 2 -26.97 -24.17 18.96
N ARG A 3 -25.65 -24.41 19.09
CA ARG A 3 -25.10 -25.36 20.08
C ARG A 3 -25.35 -24.92 21.53
N SER A 4 -25.31 -23.63 21.82
CA SER A 4 -25.56 -23.05 23.14
C SER A 4 -27.06 -23.13 23.50
N SER A 5 -27.94 -22.84 22.55
CA SER A 5 -29.40 -22.99 22.71
C SER A 5 -29.80 -24.45 22.91
N LYS A 6 -29.11 -25.40 22.26
CA LYS A 6 -29.35 -26.84 22.45
C LYS A 6 -28.91 -27.34 23.83
N SER A 7 -27.90 -26.71 24.45
CA SER A 7 -27.48 -27.07 25.81
C SER A 7 -28.35 -26.46 26.92
N LEU A 8 -29.21 -25.48 26.59
CA LEU A 8 -30.19 -24.86 27.50
C LEU A 8 -31.53 -25.61 27.53
N ALA A 9 -31.80 -26.48 26.55
CA ALA A 9 -33.01 -27.30 26.50
C ALA A 9 -33.27 -28.12 27.79
N PRO A 10 -32.28 -28.79 28.42
CA PRO A 10 -32.52 -29.57 29.65
C PRO A 10 -32.67 -28.73 30.92
N THR A 11 -32.43 -27.41 30.86
CA THR A 11 -32.63 -26.50 32.00
C THR A 11 -34.03 -25.91 32.07
N LEU A 12 -34.87 -26.19 31.07
CA LEU A 12 -36.26 -25.73 31.00
C LEU A 12 -37.21 -26.76 31.63
N SER A 13 -38.00 -26.34 32.60
CA SER A 13 -38.97 -27.21 33.29
C SER A 13 -40.30 -27.37 32.54
N ASP A 14 -40.57 -26.51 31.54
CA ASP A 14 -41.79 -26.53 30.74
C ASP A 14 -41.58 -27.32 29.43
N PRO A 15 -42.25 -28.47 29.25
CA PRO A 15 -42.12 -29.31 28.06
C PRO A 15 -42.52 -28.60 26.75
N SER A 16 -43.46 -27.64 26.83
CA SER A 16 -43.94 -26.92 25.64
C SER A 16 -42.91 -25.92 25.13
N ILE A 17 -42.22 -25.23 26.05
CA ILE A 17 -41.14 -24.29 25.75
C ILE A 17 -39.90 -25.06 25.25
N GLN A 18 -39.62 -26.23 25.83
CA GLN A 18 -38.55 -27.12 25.36
C GLN A 18 -38.78 -27.59 23.92
N ALA A 19 -40.00 -28.05 23.60
CA ALA A 19 -40.36 -28.46 22.25
C ALA A 19 -40.31 -27.31 21.23
N ALA A 20 -40.75 -26.10 21.62
CA ALA A 20 -40.65 -24.90 20.79
C ALA A 20 -39.19 -24.51 20.52
N LEU A 21 -38.31 -24.61 21.53
CA LEU A 21 -36.88 -24.32 21.39
C LEU A 21 -36.17 -25.34 20.49
N GLU A 22 -36.47 -26.63 20.63
CA GLU A 22 -35.93 -27.67 19.74
C GLU A 22 -36.36 -27.48 18.28
N ASN A 23 -37.63 -27.15 18.05
CA ASN A 23 -38.13 -26.84 16.71
C ASN A 23 -37.45 -25.60 16.12
N SER A 24 -37.31 -24.52 16.90
CA SER A 24 -36.59 -23.31 16.45
C SER A 24 -35.12 -23.59 16.14
N ASN A 25 -34.45 -24.43 16.95
CA ASN A 25 -33.07 -24.83 16.70
C ASN A 25 -32.93 -25.69 15.44
N SER A 26 -33.88 -26.60 15.19
CA SER A 26 -33.90 -27.41 13.98
C SER A 26 -34.09 -26.54 12.73
N GLN A 27 -35.02 -25.59 12.77
CA GLN A 27 -35.23 -24.63 11.68
C GLN A 27 -34.00 -23.75 11.45
N LEU A 28 -33.35 -23.26 12.51
CA LEU A 28 -32.15 -22.43 12.38
C LEU A 28 -30.95 -23.23 11.85
N ALA A 29 -30.80 -24.50 12.27
CA ALA A 29 -29.79 -25.39 11.71
C ALA A 29 -30.03 -25.66 10.22
N SER A 30 -31.27 -25.96 9.83
CA SER A 30 -31.66 -26.17 8.43
C SER A 30 -31.47 -24.92 7.56
N ALA A 31 -31.82 -23.74 8.08
CA ALA A 31 -31.58 -22.46 7.41
C ALA A 31 -30.07 -22.18 7.23
N LEU A 32 -29.25 -22.50 8.24
CA LEU A 32 -27.80 -22.36 8.17
C LEU A 32 -27.19 -23.32 7.15
N GLU A 33 -27.61 -24.58 7.10
CA GLU A 33 -27.19 -25.56 6.08
C GLU A 33 -27.59 -25.12 4.67
N THR A 34 -28.79 -24.57 4.52
CA THR A 34 -29.28 -24.03 3.24
C THR A 34 -28.43 -22.83 2.82
N LEU A 35 -28.12 -21.91 3.75
CA LEU A 35 -27.26 -20.76 3.50
C LEU A 35 -25.84 -21.20 3.12
N ILE A 36 -25.25 -22.15 3.84
CA ILE A 36 -23.93 -22.72 3.52
C ILE A 36 -23.96 -23.35 2.11
N THR A 37 -25.00 -24.12 1.80
CA THR A 37 -25.17 -24.74 0.49
C THR A 37 -25.29 -23.70 -0.63
N CYS A 38 -26.05 -22.62 -0.40
CA CYS A 38 -26.13 -21.49 -1.31
C CYS A 38 -24.78 -20.80 -1.48
N LEU A 39 -24.05 -20.54 -0.39
CA LEU A 39 -22.72 -19.92 -0.44
C LEU A 39 -21.71 -20.80 -1.20
N ILE A 40 -21.72 -22.12 -1.00
CA ILE A 40 -20.86 -23.05 -1.74
C ILE A 40 -21.20 -23.02 -3.24
N LYS A 41 -22.49 -23.00 -3.59
CA LYS A 41 -22.95 -22.93 -4.99
C LYS A 41 -22.62 -21.58 -5.65
N VAL A 42 -22.63 -20.49 -4.89
CA VAL A 42 -22.38 -19.12 -5.38
C VAL A 42 -20.90 -18.74 -5.32
N ALA A 43 -20.07 -19.42 -4.54
CA ALA A 43 -18.63 -19.17 -4.39
C ALA A 43 -17.91 -18.93 -5.74
N PRO A 44 -18.08 -19.75 -6.80
CA PRO A 44 -17.44 -19.48 -8.09
C PRO A 44 -17.94 -18.20 -8.79
N LEU A 45 -19.20 -17.80 -8.62
CA LEU A 45 -19.71 -16.51 -9.13
C LEU A 45 -19.20 -15.33 -8.29
N ALA A 46 -19.16 -15.48 -6.96
CA ALA A 46 -18.65 -14.46 -6.04
C ALA A 46 -17.18 -14.11 -6.34
N ARG A 47 -16.37 -15.10 -6.76
CA ARG A 47 -14.96 -14.90 -7.17
C ARG A 47 -14.81 -13.97 -8.39
N HIS A 48 -15.69 -14.07 -9.38
CA HIS A 48 -15.69 -13.15 -10.52
C HIS A 48 -16.16 -11.75 -10.12
N LEU A 49 -17.20 -11.69 -9.30
CA LEU A 49 -17.79 -10.44 -8.84
C LEU A 49 -16.82 -9.61 -7.99
N GLN A 50 -15.90 -10.23 -7.25
CA GLN A 50 -14.90 -9.50 -6.47
C GLN A 50 -13.87 -8.78 -7.35
N LEU A 51 -13.37 -9.43 -8.41
CA LEU A 51 -12.47 -8.78 -9.38
C LEU A 51 -13.18 -7.65 -10.13
N ASP A 52 -14.40 -7.91 -10.61
CA ASP A 52 -15.19 -6.89 -11.32
C ASP A 52 -15.60 -5.73 -10.40
N GLY A 53 -15.90 -6.02 -9.13
CA GLY A 53 -16.17 -5.03 -8.09
C GLY A 53 -14.95 -4.16 -7.79
N ALA A 54 -13.76 -4.76 -7.68
CA ALA A 54 -12.50 -4.04 -7.51
C ALA A 54 -12.21 -3.12 -8.71
N LEU A 55 -12.37 -3.62 -9.94
CA LEU A 55 -12.22 -2.81 -11.17
C LEU A 55 -13.21 -1.63 -11.21
N THR A 56 -14.46 -1.87 -10.83
CA THR A 56 -15.49 -0.81 -10.77
C THR A 56 -15.12 0.24 -9.73
N ARG A 57 -14.64 -0.18 -8.54
CA ARG A 57 -14.20 0.74 -7.48
C ARG A 57 -12.99 1.56 -7.93
N LEU A 58 -12.00 0.94 -8.58
CA LEU A 58 -10.82 1.63 -9.12
C LEU A 58 -11.18 2.62 -10.23
N THR A 59 -12.15 2.27 -11.09
CA THR A 59 -12.67 3.19 -12.11
C THR A 59 -13.30 4.43 -11.46
N ARG A 60 -14.16 4.22 -10.46
CA ARG A 60 -14.78 5.31 -9.70
C ARG A 60 -13.74 6.18 -8.99
N LEU A 61 -12.69 5.56 -8.43
CA LEU A 61 -11.59 6.29 -7.80
C LEU A 61 -10.81 7.13 -8.82
N SER A 62 -10.63 6.65 -10.04
CA SER A 62 -10.00 7.44 -11.11
C SER A 62 -10.78 8.71 -11.39
N ASP A 63 -12.11 8.62 -11.49
CA ASP A 63 -13.00 9.78 -11.65
C ASP A 63 -12.93 10.71 -10.43
N GLU A 64 -12.85 10.15 -9.22
CA GLU A 64 -12.70 10.92 -7.99
C GLU A 64 -11.38 11.68 -7.94
N VAL A 65 -10.26 11.06 -8.33
CA VAL A 65 -8.94 11.70 -8.41
C VAL A 65 -8.95 12.84 -9.44
N ALA A 66 -9.61 12.66 -10.59
CA ALA A 66 -9.81 13.73 -11.57
C ALA A 66 -10.65 14.89 -11.00
N GLY A 67 -11.68 14.58 -10.20
CA GLY A 67 -12.47 15.56 -9.46
C GLY A 67 -11.65 16.34 -8.43
N ILE A 68 -10.75 15.66 -7.72
CA ILE A 68 -9.83 16.30 -6.76
C ILE A 68 -8.82 17.18 -7.48
N GLU A 69 -8.23 16.71 -8.59
CA GLU A 69 -7.31 17.50 -9.41
C GLU A 69 -7.96 18.79 -9.95
N THR A 70 -9.16 18.67 -10.51
CA THR A 70 -9.90 19.84 -11.01
C THR A 70 -10.23 20.82 -9.89
N SER A 71 -10.63 20.34 -8.71
CA SER A 71 -10.88 21.18 -7.54
C SER A 71 -9.61 21.87 -7.01
N LEU A 72 -8.47 21.17 -7.07
CA LEU A 72 -7.17 21.74 -6.72
C LEU A 72 -6.78 22.86 -7.70
N ILE A 73 -6.90 22.61 -9.02
CA ILE A 73 -6.59 23.61 -10.07
C ILE A 73 -7.48 24.85 -9.96
N GLN A 74 -8.76 24.66 -9.61
CA GLN A 74 -9.72 25.75 -9.43
C GLN A 74 -9.58 26.45 -8.07
N GLY A 75 -8.77 25.93 -7.16
CA GLY A 75 -8.63 26.46 -5.79
C GLY A 75 -9.87 26.29 -4.93
N THR A 76 -10.78 25.37 -5.28
CA THR A 76 -12.04 25.10 -4.58
C THR A 76 -11.94 23.93 -3.60
N LEU A 77 -10.79 23.28 -3.52
CA LEU A 77 -10.56 22.16 -2.60
C LEU A 77 -10.44 22.65 -1.16
N THR A 78 -11.45 22.33 -0.34
CA THR A 78 -11.48 22.70 1.08
C THR A 78 -11.15 21.51 1.99
N PRO A 79 -10.45 21.75 3.13
CA PRO A 79 -10.20 20.74 4.13
C PRO A 79 -11.52 20.28 4.76
N ILE A 80 -11.60 19.00 5.13
CA ILE A 80 -12.77 18.44 5.81
C ILE A 80 -12.72 18.85 7.28
N PRO A 81 -13.82 19.36 7.87
CA PRO A 81 -13.87 19.66 9.29
C PRO A 81 -13.47 18.44 10.13
N GLU A 82 -12.70 18.65 11.20
CA GLU A 82 -12.22 17.61 12.14
C GLU A 82 -11.19 16.62 11.59
N GLN A 83 -10.88 16.63 10.29
CA GLN A 83 -9.84 15.79 9.71
C GLN A 83 -8.45 16.35 10.03
N ARG A 84 -7.62 15.55 10.73
CA ARG A 84 -6.24 15.92 11.04
C ARG A 84 -5.27 15.44 9.96
N VAL A 85 -4.25 16.24 9.67
CA VAL A 85 -3.23 15.92 8.67
C VAL A 85 -2.40 14.71 9.12
N GLU A 86 -2.14 14.58 10.41
CA GLU A 86 -1.40 13.44 10.99
C GLU A 86 -2.12 12.12 10.74
N ASP A 87 -3.44 12.10 10.94
CA ASP A 87 -4.28 10.92 10.66
C ASP A 87 -4.28 10.58 9.17
N CYS A 88 -4.25 11.60 8.31
CA CYS A 88 -4.13 11.40 6.87
C CYS A 88 -2.74 10.86 6.48
N CYS A 89 -1.67 11.35 7.07
CA CYS A 89 -0.31 10.82 6.85
C CYS A 89 -0.21 9.37 7.30
N HIS A 90 -0.80 9.02 8.45
CA HIS A 90 -0.85 7.65 8.95
C HIS A 90 -1.64 6.74 8.01
N LEU A 91 -2.83 7.18 7.56
CA LEU A 91 -3.64 6.46 6.60
C LEU A 91 -2.92 6.29 5.26
N LEU A 92 -2.18 7.30 4.79
CA LEU A 92 -1.38 7.20 3.57
C LEU A 92 -0.32 6.11 3.69
N ASN A 93 0.37 6.05 4.83
CA ASN A 93 1.40 5.03 5.08
C ASN A 93 0.81 3.61 5.08
N ILE A 94 -0.28 3.39 5.82
CA ILE A 94 -1.00 2.12 5.81
C ILE A 94 -1.44 1.76 4.39
N SER A 95 -2.02 2.71 3.65
CA SER A 95 -2.51 2.50 2.29
C SER A 95 -1.40 2.14 1.30
N VAL A 96 -0.22 2.76 1.43
CA VAL A 96 0.95 2.40 0.59
C VAL A 96 1.49 1.02 0.96
N HIS A 97 1.57 0.69 2.25
CA HIS A 97 2.00 -0.62 2.70
C HIS A 97 1.05 -1.72 2.19
N ASP A 98 -0.25 -1.57 2.44
CA ASP A 98 -1.28 -2.53 2.04
C ASP A 98 -1.38 -2.65 0.52
N GLY A 99 -1.25 -1.52 -0.20
CA GLY A 99 -1.21 -1.50 -1.66
C GLY A 99 0.01 -2.26 -2.22
N THR A 100 1.18 -2.07 -1.61
CA THR A 100 2.43 -2.76 -1.99
C THR A 100 2.31 -4.26 -1.78
N GLU A 101 1.84 -4.70 -0.62
CA GLU A 101 1.68 -6.12 -0.31
C GLU A 101 0.60 -6.78 -1.16
N SER A 102 -0.51 -6.08 -1.43
CA SER A 102 -1.57 -6.57 -2.31
C SER A 102 -1.10 -6.70 -3.76
N ALA A 103 -0.30 -5.73 -4.26
CA ALA A 103 0.28 -5.80 -5.60
C ALA A 103 1.22 -7.00 -5.77
N LYS A 104 2.13 -7.24 -4.81
CA LYS A 104 3.01 -8.42 -4.81
C LYS A 104 2.23 -9.73 -4.77
N LYS A 105 1.15 -9.80 -3.98
CA LYS A 105 0.28 -10.98 -3.93
C LYS A 105 -0.39 -11.23 -5.27
N LEU A 106 -0.90 -10.20 -5.94
CA LEU A 106 -1.50 -10.32 -7.27
C LEU A 106 -0.48 -10.79 -8.31
N ASP A 107 0.73 -10.24 -8.34
CA ASP A 107 1.81 -10.70 -9.23
C ASP A 107 2.16 -12.18 -9.00
N SER A 108 2.28 -12.58 -7.73
CA SER A 108 2.53 -13.97 -7.35
C SER A 108 1.42 -14.90 -7.85
N ILE A 109 0.16 -14.50 -7.71
CA ILE A 109 -0.99 -15.26 -8.22
C ILE A 109 -0.94 -15.35 -9.74
N ILE A 110 -0.69 -14.26 -10.45
CA ILE A 110 -0.56 -14.26 -11.92
C ILE A 110 0.54 -15.23 -12.37
N ASN A 111 1.70 -15.19 -11.73
CA ASN A 111 2.84 -16.06 -12.00
C ASN A 111 2.48 -17.55 -11.81
N SER A 112 1.81 -17.89 -10.71
CA SER A 112 1.35 -19.26 -10.47
C SER A 112 0.28 -19.72 -11.48
N MET A 113 -0.69 -18.86 -11.82
CA MET A 113 -1.71 -19.18 -12.83
C MET A 113 -1.09 -19.40 -14.21
N ALA A 114 -0.16 -18.53 -14.61
CA ALA A 114 0.53 -18.61 -15.91
C ALA A 114 1.36 -19.90 -16.04
N LYS A 115 1.94 -20.39 -14.93
CA LYS A 115 2.67 -21.67 -14.88
C LYS A 115 1.78 -22.90 -14.81
N MET A 116 0.45 -22.73 -14.77
CA MET A 116 -0.52 -23.82 -14.62
C MET A 116 -0.19 -24.74 -13.44
N ASP A 117 0.30 -24.18 -12.33
CA ASP A 117 0.60 -24.97 -11.14
C ASP A 117 -0.72 -25.37 -10.46
N SER A 118 -1.28 -26.50 -10.91
CA SER A 118 -2.58 -27.02 -10.47
C SER A 118 -2.59 -27.45 -9.00
N THR A 119 -1.45 -27.41 -8.32
CA THR A 119 -1.31 -27.73 -6.90
C THR A 119 -1.84 -26.61 -6.00
N VAL A 120 -1.97 -25.38 -6.51
CA VAL A 120 -2.50 -24.25 -5.73
C VAL A 120 -4.01 -24.13 -5.94
N LEU A 121 -4.75 -25.07 -5.36
CA LEU A 121 -6.20 -24.93 -5.16
C LEU A 121 -6.48 -23.57 -4.50
N ASN A 122 -7.42 -22.78 -5.05
CA ASN A 122 -7.91 -21.47 -4.56
C ASN A 122 -7.24 -20.18 -5.10
N GLN A 123 -6.36 -20.25 -6.11
CA GLN A 123 -5.80 -19.03 -6.74
C GLN A 123 -6.83 -17.95 -7.15
N PRO A 124 -8.00 -18.31 -7.71
CA PRO A 124 -8.99 -17.30 -8.09
C PRO A 124 -9.68 -16.62 -6.89
N GLU A 125 -9.74 -17.28 -5.72
CA GLU A 125 -10.28 -16.70 -4.48
C GLU A 125 -9.29 -15.71 -3.87
N LEU A 126 -8.01 -16.11 -3.85
CA LEU A 126 -6.91 -15.24 -3.40
C LEU A 126 -6.77 -14.00 -4.29
N ALA A 127 -7.03 -14.13 -5.59
CA ALA A 127 -7.03 -13.02 -6.55
C ALA A 127 -8.13 -11.99 -6.23
N GLY A 128 -9.37 -12.44 -6.02
CA GLY A 128 -10.51 -11.57 -5.71
C GLY A 128 -10.29 -10.78 -4.41
N GLN A 129 -9.83 -11.44 -3.35
CA GLN A 129 -9.52 -10.78 -2.08
C GLN A 129 -8.34 -9.80 -2.21
N SER A 130 -7.25 -10.18 -2.88
CA SER A 130 -6.09 -9.30 -3.06
C SER A 130 -6.44 -8.08 -3.91
N ALA A 131 -7.33 -8.23 -4.90
CA ALA A 131 -7.82 -7.12 -5.71
C ALA A 131 -8.70 -6.15 -4.92
N ASP A 132 -9.60 -6.67 -4.06
CA ASP A 132 -10.42 -5.81 -3.19
C ASP A 132 -9.58 -5.10 -2.13
N HIS A 133 -8.56 -5.76 -1.57
CA HIS A 133 -7.58 -5.12 -0.68
C HIS A 133 -6.80 -4.02 -1.41
N LEU A 134 -6.35 -4.27 -2.64
CA LEU A 134 -5.67 -3.25 -3.44
C LEU A 134 -6.59 -2.05 -3.73
N ALA A 135 -7.84 -2.29 -4.10
CA ALA A 135 -8.81 -1.22 -4.33
C ALA A 135 -9.14 -0.43 -3.05
N SER A 136 -9.18 -1.10 -1.91
CA SER A 136 -9.38 -0.48 -0.59
C SER A 136 -8.17 0.36 -0.18
N ALA A 137 -6.95 -0.14 -0.41
CA ALA A 137 -5.72 0.60 -0.22
C ALA A 137 -5.68 1.86 -1.10
N MET A 138 -6.08 1.77 -2.38
CA MET A 138 -6.18 2.95 -3.25
C MET A 138 -7.25 3.94 -2.76
N THR A 139 -8.35 3.46 -2.18
CA THR A 139 -9.36 4.34 -1.56
C THR A 139 -8.77 5.12 -0.40
N GLY A 140 -8.06 4.44 0.51
CA GLY A 140 -7.36 5.06 1.63
C GLY A 140 -6.31 6.07 1.15
N LEU A 141 -5.55 5.72 0.11
CA LEU A 141 -4.54 6.58 -0.51
C LEU A 141 -5.17 7.89 -1.02
N VAL A 142 -6.22 7.80 -1.84
CA VAL A 142 -6.90 8.97 -2.43
C VAL A 142 -7.49 9.89 -1.35
N HIS A 143 -8.17 9.33 -0.36
CA HIS A 143 -8.77 10.12 0.72
C HIS A 143 -7.73 10.75 1.64
N ALA A 144 -6.68 10.00 2.00
CA ALA A 144 -5.57 10.52 2.79
C ALA A 144 -4.91 11.70 2.09
N THR A 145 -4.57 11.54 0.81
CA THR A 145 -3.93 12.62 0.07
C THR A 145 -4.83 13.81 -0.12
N ARG A 146 -6.13 13.61 -0.40
CA ARG A 146 -7.10 14.72 -0.44
C ARG A 146 -7.05 15.52 0.85
N GLY A 147 -7.02 14.86 2.00
CA GLY A 147 -6.90 15.51 3.31
C GLY A 147 -5.61 16.32 3.45
N ILE A 148 -4.47 15.77 3.03
CA ILE A 148 -3.16 16.42 3.10
C ILE A 148 -3.09 17.66 2.20
N ILE A 149 -3.49 17.55 0.93
CA ILE A 149 -3.37 18.66 -0.04
C ILE A 149 -4.42 19.75 0.16
N ALA A 150 -5.58 19.41 0.76
CA ALA A 150 -6.63 20.38 1.05
C ALA A 150 -6.24 21.28 2.25
N ASP A 151 -5.38 20.82 3.14
CA ASP A 151 -4.79 21.66 4.16
C ASP A 151 -3.69 22.54 3.56
N GLN A 152 -3.95 23.85 3.48
CA GLN A 152 -3.04 24.77 2.79
C GLN A 152 -1.71 24.96 3.52
N ASN A 153 -1.65 24.64 4.82
CA ASN A 153 -0.48 24.84 5.67
C ASN A 153 0.44 23.61 5.76
N SER A 154 -0.08 22.40 5.53
CA SER A 154 0.65 21.12 5.66
C SER A 154 1.89 20.98 4.76
N LEU A 155 1.88 21.63 3.58
CA LEU A 155 2.93 21.52 2.56
C LEU A 155 3.82 22.78 2.47
N ILE A 156 3.63 23.75 3.36
CA ILE A 156 4.48 24.95 3.44
C ILE A 156 5.69 24.64 4.34
N ILE A 157 6.64 23.85 3.85
CA ILE A 157 7.96 23.76 4.47
C ILE A 157 8.83 24.87 3.88
N ASN A 158 8.87 26.02 4.56
CA ASN A 158 10.08 26.82 4.82
C ASN A 158 9.70 28.19 5.37
N GLY A 159 10.24 28.51 6.56
CA GLY A 159 10.12 29.80 7.25
C GLY A 159 10.85 30.93 6.54
N SER A 160 10.42 31.30 5.34
CA SER A 160 10.88 32.51 4.64
C SER A 160 9.68 33.34 4.21
N ASN A 161 9.65 34.56 4.72
CA ASN A 161 8.64 35.58 4.47
C ASN A 161 8.24 35.68 2.98
N SER A 162 6.92 35.73 2.79
CA SER A 162 6.18 36.48 1.77
C SER A 162 6.53 36.27 0.28
N ASN A 163 5.51 35.78 -0.43
CA ASN A 163 5.19 36.00 -1.86
C ASN A 163 5.76 35.07 -2.93
N ASN A 164 6.77 34.22 -2.65
CA ASN A 164 7.32 33.28 -3.66
C ASN A 164 7.05 31.78 -3.36
N ASN A 165 6.51 31.43 -2.19
CA ASN A 165 6.34 30.03 -1.75
C ASN A 165 5.09 29.33 -2.33
N THR A 166 4.19 30.07 -2.98
CA THR A 166 2.94 29.54 -3.53
C THR A 166 3.17 28.63 -4.74
N SER A 167 4.19 28.90 -5.58
CA SER A 167 4.45 28.09 -6.77
C SER A 167 5.06 26.72 -6.45
N ALA A 168 5.98 26.66 -5.48
CA ALA A 168 6.65 25.42 -5.08
C ALA A 168 5.70 24.46 -4.34
N ALA A 169 4.91 24.98 -3.40
CA ALA A 169 3.90 24.19 -2.69
C ALA A 169 2.81 23.68 -3.65
N GLU A 170 2.34 24.52 -4.58
CA GLU A 170 1.38 24.14 -5.61
C GLU A 170 1.95 23.10 -6.58
N SER A 171 3.21 23.24 -6.99
CA SER A 171 3.89 22.24 -7.84
C SER A 171 4.01 20.88 -7.14
N THR A 172 4.25 20.88 -5.83
CA THR A 172 4.32 19.66 -5.01
C THR A 172 2.95 18.99 -4.91
N ARG A 173 1.89 19.76 -4.63
CA ARG A 173 0.50 19.24 -4.61
C ARG A 173 0.10 18.58 -5.92
N ARG A 174 0.48 19.20 -7.05
CA ARG A 174 0.22 18.66 -8.39
C ARG A 174 1.00 17.38 -8.66
N ALA A 175 2.28 17.34 -8.29
CA ALA A 175 3.09 16.13 -8.45
C ALA A 175 2.51 14.95 -7.65
N VAL A 176 2.09 15.19 -6.40
CA VAL A 176 1.47 14.17 -5.55
C VAL A 176 0.15 13.66 -6.16
N ILE A 177 -0.70 14.55 -6.67
CA ILE A 177 -1.94 14.16 -7.35
C ILE A 177 -1.67 13.33 -8.62
N GLN A 178 -0.61 13.66 -9.37
CA GLN A 178 -0.20 12.87 -10.53
C GLN A 178 0.27 11.46 -10.14
N ASP A 179 1.06 11.36 -9.07
CA ASP A 179 1.53 10.07 -8.55
C ASP A 179 0.35 9.18 -8.13
N ILE A 180 -0.67 9.73 -7.49
CA ILE A 180 -1.86 8.98 -7.07
C ILE A 180 -2.70 8.55 -8.25
N ARG A 181 -2.91 9.43 -9.23
CA ARG A 181 -3.60 9.07 -10.47
C ARG A 181 -2.91 7.90 -11.15
N GLN A 182 -1.58 7.95 -11.22
CA GLN A 182 -0.78 6.87 -11.77
C GLN A 182 -0.91 5.59 -10.93
N ALA A 183 -0.89 5.67 -9.60
CA ALA A 183 -1.05 4.51 -8.73
C ALA A 183 -2.42 3.82 -8.91
N VAL A 184 -3.51 4.60 -9.00
CA VAL A 184 -4.86 4.08 -9.26
C VAL A 184 -4.94 3.41 -10.63
N GLN A 185 -4.36 4.04 -11.67
CA GLN A 185 -4.33 3.49 -13.02
C GLN A 185 -3.54 2.17 -13.10
N LEU A 186 -2.33 2.14 -12.53
CA LEU A 186 -1.50 0.93 -12.49
C LEU A 186 -2.18 -0.19 -11.68
N SER A 187 -2.88 0.16 -10.60
CA SER A 187 -3.67 -0.80 -9.82
C SER A 187 -4.81 -1.40 -10.65
N TYR A 188 -5.51 -0.58 -11.43
CA TYR A 188 -6.56 -1.06 -12.35
C TYR A 188 -5.99 -2.02 -13.39
N GLU A 189 -4.87 -1.66 -14.02
CA GLU A 189 -4.20 -2.49 -15.02
C GLU A 189 -3.70 -3.81 -14.43
N LEU A 190 -3.20 -3.81 -13.19
CA LEU A 190 -2.77 -5.02 -12.50
C LEU A 190 -3.95 -5.94 -12.20
N VAL A 191 -5.06 -5.43 -11.67
CA VAL A 191 -6.28 -6.23 -11.44
C VAL A 191 -6.84 -6.77 -12.76
N ARG A 192 -6.77 -5.97 -13.84
CA ARG A 192 -7.16 -6.41 -15.18
C ARG A 192 -6.25 -7.53 -15.70
N ALA A 193 -4.94 -7.43 -15.49
CA ALA A 193 -3.98 -8.47 -15.87
C ALA A 193 -4.28 -9.81 -15.18
N VAL A 194 -4.76 -9.80 -13.93
CA VAL A 194 -5.20 -11.02 -13.23
C VAL A 194 -6.39 -11.65 -13.93
N LYS A 195 -7.38 -10.85 -14.32
CA LYS A 195 -8.57 -11.30 -15.06
C LYS A 195 -8.16 -11.86 -16.43
N ASP A 196 -7.29 -11.17 -17.16
CA ASP A 196 -6.82 -11.56 -18.49
C ASP A 196 -5.99 -12.85 -18.44
N THR A 197 -5.11 -13.00 -17.43
CA THR A 197 -4.35 -14.25 -17.21
C THR A 197 -5.29 -15.42 -16.98
N ARG A 198 -6.33 -15.22 -16.15
CA ARG A 198 -7.32 -16.28 -15.90
C ARG A 198 -8.05 -16.68 -17.17
N ILE A 199 -8.49 -15.71 -17.98
CA ILE A 199 -9.16 -15.99 -19.27
C ILE A 199 -8.22 -16.78 -20.20
N ALA A 200 -6.94 -16.40 -20.27
CA ALA A 200 -5.95 -17.13 -21.06
C ALA A 200 -5.72 -18.56 -20.56
N CYS A 201 -5.69 -18.77 -19.25
CA CYS A 201 -5.59 -20.11 -18.64
C CYS A 201 -6.83 -20.97 -18.94
N ASP A 202 -8.04 -20.42 -18.75
CA ASP A 202 -9.31 -21.10 -19.03
C ASP A 202 -9.44 -21.46 -20.52
N ALA A 203 -8.93 -20.59 -21.41
CA ALA A 203 -8.87 -20.81 -22.86
C ALA A 203 -7.69 -21.72 -23.32
N LYS A 204 -6.86 -22.21 -22.39
CA LYS A 204 -5.65 -23.01 -22.67
C LYS A 204 -4.66 -22.34 -23.62
N GLN A 205 -4.42 -21.04 -23.44
CA GLN A 205 -3.51 -20.21 -24.23
C GLN A 205 -2.25 -19.84 -23.42
N PRO A 206 -1.26 -20.74 -23.28
CA PRO A 206 -0.09 -20.51 -22.42
C PRO A 206 0.81 -19.37 -22.90
N ALA A 207 0.90 -19.14 -24.21
CA ALA A 207 1.66 -18.02 -24.77
C ALA A 207 1.08 -16.65 -24.32
N ASN A 208 -0.25 -16.52 -24.34
CA ASN A 208 -0.92 -15.30 -23.89
C ASN A 208 -0.77 -15.10 -22.38
N ALA A 209 -0.86 -16.18 -21.58
CA ALA A 209 -0.64 -16.13 -20.14
C ALA A 209 0.80 -15.68 -19.79
N ALA A 210 1.82 -16.15 -20.53
CA ALA A 210 3.20 -15.71 -20.34
C ALA A 210 3.41 -14.23 -20.67
N THR A 211 2.76 -13.71 -21.73
CA THR A 211 2.81 -12.28 -22.06
C THR A 211 2.17 -11.43 -20.96
N VAL A 212 0.99 -11.83 -20.46
CA VAL A 212 0.33 -11.11 -19.37
C VAL A 212 1.14 -11.16 -18.08
N GLN A 213 1.81 -12.29 -17.78
CA GLN A 213 2.72 -12.41 -16.65
C GLN A 213 3.87 -11.40 -16.74
N SER A 214 4.60 -11.35 -17.86
CA SER A 214 5.72 -10.41 -18.02
C SER A 214 5.25 -8.96 -17.88
N HIS A 215 4.07 -8.64 -18.42
CA HIS A 215 3.47 -7.32 -18.28
C HIS A 215 3.11 -7.00 -16.82
N SER A 216 2.52 -7.97 -16.09
CA SER A 216 2.14 -7.78 -14.68
C SER A 216 3.32 -7.54 -13.74
N GLN A 217 4.49 -8.11 -14.03
CA GLN A 217 5.71 -7.85 -13.27
C GLN A 217 6.15 -6.39 -13.44
N GLN A 218 6.11 -5.88 -14.68
CA GLN A 218 6.43 -4.47 -14.95
C GLN A 218 5.43 -3.54 -14.27
N LEU A 219 4.13 -3.83 -14.34
CA LEU A 219 3.09 -3.07 -13.66
C LEU A 219 3.32 -3.05 -12.14
N THR A 220 3.67 -4.19 -11.56
CA THR A 220 3.91 -4.31 -10.11
C THR A 220 5.12 -3.48 -9.68
N THR A 221 6.24 -3.56 -10.41
CA THR A 221 7.41 -2.72 -10.13
C THR A 221 7.06 -1.23 -10.22
N GLN A 222 6.39 -0.81 -11.30
CA GLN A 222 5.99 0.58 -11.50
C GLN A 222 5.01 1.06 -10.42
N LEU A 223 4.08 0.20 -9.99
CA LEU A 223 3.12 0.51 -8.94
C LEU A 223 3.83 0.73 -7.61
N ILE A 224 4.75 -0.17 -7.22
CA ILE A 224 5.51 -0.04 -5.96
C ILE A 224 6.37 1.23 -5.96
N GLU A 225 7.04 1.54 -7.08
CA GLU A 225 7.79 2.78 -7.23
C GLU A 225 6.89 4.02 -7.11
N THR A 226 5.71 3.98 -7.70
CA THR A 226 4.73 5.07 -7.65
C THR A 226 4.15 5.25 -6.25
N LEU A 227 3.82 4.16 -5.55
CA LEU A 227 3.36 4.20 -4.15
C LEU A 227 4.46 4.75 -3.23
N THR A 228 5.72 4.41 -3.49
CA THR A 228 6.87 4.97 -2.77
C THR A 228 7.00 6.48 -3.02
N ARG A 229 6.77 6.94 -4.26
CA ARG A 229 6.73 8.37 -4.57
C ARG A 229 5.60 9.10 -3.85
N CYS A 230 4.43 8.47 -3.72
CA CYS A 230 3.31 9.04 -2.94
C CYS A 230 3.71 9.32 -1.49
N LEU A 231 4.52 8.45 -0.86
CA LEU A 231 5.04 8.70 0.50
C LEU A 231 6.04 9.85 0.55
N ARG A 232 6.88 10.03 -0.49
CA ARG A 232 7.85 11.14 -0.56
C ARG A 232 7.19 12.51 -0.65
N GLY A 233 5.91 12.57 -1.01
CA GLY A 233 5.10 13.79 -1.00
C GLY A 233 4.73 14.30 0.41
N LEU A 234 4.97 13.49 1.45
CA LEU A 234 4.64 13.85 2.83
C LEU A 234 5.74 14.68 3.51
N PRO A 235 5.38 15.70 4.31
CA PRO A 235 6.32 16.38 5.21
C PRO A 235 6.89 15.39 6.24
N GLY A 236 8.20 15.41 6.48
CA GLY A 236 8.92 14.47 7.36
C GLY A 236 9.39 13.18 6.66
N HIS A 237 8.57 12.63 5.76
CA HIS A 237 8.88 11.39 5.05
C HIS A 237 9.83 11.62 3.86
N ARG A 238 9.78 12.82 3.28
CA ARG A 238 10.76 13.28 2.28
C ARG A 238 12.16 13.32 2.86
N GLU A 239 12.32 13.89 4.05
CA GLU A 239 13.60 14.04 4.75
C GLU A 239 14.19 12.67 5.10
N ILE A 240 13.36 11.73 5.57
CA ILE A 240 13.78 10.33 5.83
C ILE A 240 14.18 9.63 4.53
N SER A 241 13.41 9.82 3.45
CA SER A 241 13.73 9.21 2.15
C SER A 241 15.01 9.79 1.54
N GLU A 242 15.23 11.11 1.64
CA GLU A 242 16.45 11.78 1.19
C GLU A 242 17.65 11.33 2.03
N ALA A 243 17.48 11.21 3.35
CA ALA A 243 18.50 10.66 4.24
C ALA A 243 18.85 9.21 3.89
N THR A 244 17.85 8.36 3.64
CA THR A 244 18.06 6.95 3.25
C THR A 244 18.77 6.85 1.90
N HIS A 245 18.37 7.66 0.92
CA HIS A 245 19.04 7.72 -0.37
C HIS A 245 20.50 8.18 -0.24
N LEU A 246 20.76 9.19 0.60
CA LEU A 246 22.11 9.67 0.88
C LEU A 246 22.96 8.57 1.55
N ILE A 247 22.40 7.82 2.50
CA ILE A 247 23.06 6.68 3.14
C ILE A 247 23.44 5.62 2.11
N GLU A 248 22.51 5.21 1.25
CA GLU A 248 22.78 4.15 0.27
C GLU A 248 23.77 4.61 -0.81
N GLN A 249 23.73 5.88 -1.21
CA GLN A 249 24.72 6.48 -2.10
C GLN A 249 26.13 6.47 -1.46
N LYS A 250 26.24 6.91 -0.21
CA LYS A 250 27.52 6.94 0.52
C LYS A 250 28.05 5.54 0.78
N ARG A 251 27.17 4.59 1.08
CA ARG A 251 27.49 3.16 1.19
C ARG A 251 28.03 2.61 -0.12
N SER A 252 27.38 2.91 -1.24
CA SER A 252 27.84 2.48 -2.58
C SER A 252 29.21 3.06 -2.91
N GLN A 253 29.46 4.34 -2.58
CA GLN A 253 30.77 4.98 -2.73
C GLN A 253 31.84 4.30 -1.85
N LEU A 254 31.54 4.01 -0.58
CA LEU A 254 32.43 3.29 0.33
C LEU A 254 32.77 1.88 -0.18
N ILE A 255 31.77 1.12 -0.64
CA ILE A 255 31.98 -0.21 -1.23
C ILE A 255 32.87 -0.08 -2.47
N GLN A 256 32.61 0.90 -3.33
CA GLN A 256 33.39 1.17 -4.53
C GLN A 256 34.86 1.50 -4.20
N TYR A 257 35.12 2.30 -3.16
CA TYR A 257 36.48 2.60 -2.68
C TYR A 257 37.18 1.41 -2.01
N SER A 258 36.41 0.44 -1.49
CA SER A 258 36.96 -0.76 -0.84
C SER A 258 37.36 -1.88 -1.81
N GLN A 259 36.96 -1.79 -3.08
CA GLN A 259 37.24 -2.82 -4.08
C GLN A 259 38.68 -2.71 -4.62
N PRO A 260 39.45 -3.81 -4.68
CA PRO A 260 40.88 -3.81 -5.01
C PRO A 260 41.21 -3.43 -6.47
N ASN A 261 40.22 -3.35 -7.36
CA ASN A 261 40.42 -3.13 -8.80
C ASN A 261 40.18 -1.69 -9.29
N GLN A 262 40.07 -0.69 -8.40
CA GLN A 262 39.99 0.71 -8.84
C GLN A 262 41.38 1.34 -9.04
N ILE A 263 41.85 1.25 -10.28
CA ILE A 263 43.05 1.92 -10.80
C ILE A 263 42.76 3.43 -10.97
N SER A 264 42.66 4.18 -9.87
CA SER A 264 42.90 5.64 -9.79
C SER A 264 42.67 6.22 -8.38
N LEU A 265 42.86 5.44 -7.32
CA LEU A 265 43.12 6.04 -6.01
C LEU A 265 44.58 6.50 -6.01
N THR A 266 44.82 7.72 -6.50
CA THR A 266 46.08 8.42 -6.21
C THR A 266 46.13 8.63 -4.71
N ALA A 267 46.87 7.77 -4.00
CA ALA A 267 47.22 7.97 -2.61
C ALA A 267 47.95 9.31 -2.51
N ARG A 268 47.22 10.35 -2.09
CA ARG A 268 47.79 11.65 -1.77
C ARG A 268 48.38 11.54 -0.38
N PHE A 269 49.63 11.96 -0.22
CA PHE A 269 50.17 12.22 1.10
C PHE A 269 49.31 13.30 1.77
N VAL A 270 48.60 12.91 2.81
CA VAL A 270 47.84 13.81 3.68
C VAL A 270 48.81 14.30 4.75
N GLU A 271 48.91 15.61 4.95
CA GLU A 271 49.78 16.14 5.99
C GLU A 271 49.34 15.64 7.37
N PRO A 272 50.27 15.36 8.31
CA PRO A 272 49.92 14.85 9.64
C PRO A 272 48.86 15.69 10.38
N ASN A 273 48.91 17.01 10.19
CA ASN A 273 47.94 17.95 10.77
C ASN A 273 46.53 17.79 10.17
N GLU A 274 46.44 17.50 8.87
CA GLU A 274 45.17 17.29 8.17
C GLU A 274 44.57 15.92 8.55
N TYR A 275 45.41 14.90 8.71
CA TYR A 275 44.98 13.59 9.22
C TYR A 275 44.43 13.70 10.65
N GLN A 276 45.17 14.37 11.55
CA GLN A 276 44.76 14.52 12.95
C GLN A 276 43.45 15.31 13.07
N ARG A 277 43.27 16.36 12.25
CA ARG A 277 42.01 17.11 12.19
C ARG A 277 40.85 16.25 11.71
N LYS A 278 41.04 15.46 10.64
CA LYS A 278 40.01 14.54 10.12
C LYS A 278 39.67 13.43 11.11
N GLN A 279 40.65 12.96 11.89
CA GLN A 279 40.43 11.99 12.96
C GLN A 279 39.59 12.59 14.09
N THR A 280 39.87 13.83 14.51
CA THR A 280 39.06 14.53 15.50
C THR A 280 37.64 14.80 14.98
N ASP A 281 37.49 15.27 13.74
CA ASP A 281 36.19 15.51 13.10
C ASP A 281 35.36 14.22 13.04
N LEU A 282 35.97 13.08 12.68
CA LEU A 282 35.31 11.78 12.64
C LEU A 282 34.85 11.33 14.04
N THR A 283 35.71 11.51 15.04
CA THR A 283 35.41 11.12 16.42
C THR A 283 34.26 11.96 16.99
N GLN A 284 34.26 13.27 16.71
CA GLN A 284 33.19 14.18 17.10
C GLN A 284 31.88 13.82 16.41
N ALA A 285 31.90 13.59 15.10
CA ALA A 285 30.71 13.17 14.35
C ALA A 285 30.13 11.83 14.86
N ALA A 286 30.99 10.88 15.27
CA ALA A 286 30.56 9.62 15.86
C ALA A 286 29.88 9.80 17.23
N VAL A 287 30.38 10.73 18.06
CA VAL A 287 29.76 11.06 19.36
C VAL A 287 28.39 11.72 19.14
N GLU A 288 28.29 12.69 18.24
CA GLU A 288 27.02 13.36 17.92
C GLU A 288 25.99 12.37 17.34
N PHE A 289 26.41 11.47 16.46
CA PHE A 289 25.55 10.40 15.93
C PHE A 289 24.99 9.48 17.03
N ASN A 290 25.84 9.09 17.99
CA ASN A 290 25.41 8.26 19.12
C ASN A 290 24.45 9.00 20.05
N GLN A 291 24.65 10.30 20.27
CA GLN A 291 23.74 11.11 21.08
C GLN A 291 22.35 11.21 20.43
N VAL A 292 22.28 11.43 19.12
CA VAL A 292 21.01 11.46 18.38
C VAL A 292 20.31 10.09 18.43
N SER A 293 21.06 9.00 18.25
CA SER A 293 20.51 7.64 18.33
C SER A 293 19.94 7.33 19.72
N PHE A 294 20.65 7.72 20.78
CA PHE A 294 20.20 7.53 22.16
C PHE A 294 18.93 8.34 22.48
N ILE A 295 18.84 9.57 21.97
CA ILE A 295 17.63 10.40 22.13
C ILE A 295 16.44 9.73 21.43
N ILE A 296 16.62 9.21 20.21
CA ILE A 296 15.54 8.51 19.48
C ILE A 296 15.07 7.26 20.25
N ASP A 297 16.00 6.44 20.77
CA ASP A 297 15.67 5.23 21.53
C ASP A 297 14.91 5.54 22.84
N VAL A 298 15.27 6.64 23.53
CA VAL A 298 14.59 7.06 24.76
C VAL A 298 13.17 7.56 24.49
N TYR A 299 12.94 8.25 23.38
CA TYR A 299 11.61 8.76 23.01
C TYR A 299 10.69 7.69 22.41
N LEU A 300 11.22 6.55 21.95
CA LEU A 300 10.39 5.42 21.47
C LEU A 300 9.87 4.50 22.61
N PHE A 301 10.42 4.64 23.82
CA PHE A 301 10.10 3.80 24.99
C PHE A 301 9.26 4.51 26.08
N LEU A 302 8.84 5.75 25.83
CA LEU A 302 7.91 6.55 26.63
C LEU A 302 6.58 6.71 25.90
#